data_AF-A0A1T5A3A6-F1
#
_entry.id   AF-A0A1T5A3A6-F1
#
_cell.length_a   1.000
_cell.length_b   1.000
_cell.length_c   1.000
_cell.angle_alpha   90.00
_cell.angle_beta   90.00
_cell.angle_gamma   90.00
#
_symmetry.space_group_name_H-M   'P 1'
#
loop_
_entity.id
_entity.type
_entity.pdbx_description
1 polymer ?
#
loop_
_entity_poly.entity_id
_entity_poly.type
_entity_poly.pdbx_seq_one_letter_code
_entity_poly.pdbx_strand_id
1 'polypeptide(L)'
;MDEVTAGTPWHLQVLGLPGYADPVAVRRAYAAALRQIDPETDPAGFGRLREAYEAARAWCEAGASEPTLAVSTDVGALRYDAREPEEVTAGASPDHPPVTDNTLALAMDFAAGVGTHGAGQVAALLAASLAEVRKQYIDAPGLYEEHLIDLVALQRIGHRVNVFAAAEEQFHWHEVGHLAALGERGQWVEKVLSERDAWNELGTDQRHGWLAVFARAETSLDTSLLRHWPEVARLRESYPAWLGLHLSHDTLQAWQSMFDAQSPSSQDMYRRMALPDSAFLPARVARARERARGRSSSWLAVLVMSMCVGIGHLVFNGFADKPSVPYDPTPLPADTPRQCADLYLELDAPDALAGRASVEAERLKTRADRCARAGHWHPPAPGR
;
A
#
# COMPACT_ATOMS: atom_id res chain seq x y z
N MET A 1 -3.72 18.91 -52.64
CA MET A 1 -4.74 19.36 -51.68
C MET A 1 -4.19 18.94 -50.34
N ASP A 2 -3.29 19.79 -49.87
CA ASP A 2 -2.41 19.65 -48.72
C ASP A 2 -3.09 20.29 -47.50
N GLU A 3 -3.39 19.50 -46.48
CA GLU A 3 -3.85 19.87 -45.12
C GLU A 3 -4.02 18.50 -44.42
N VAL A 4 -3.19 18.02 -43.49
CA VAL A 4 -2.71 18.60 -42.24
C VAL A 4 -1.37 17.93 -41.88
N THR A 5 -0.23 18.56 -42.12
CA THR A 5 1.03 18.22 -41.44
C THR A 5 1.14 19.06 -40.19
N ALA A 6 0.34 18.72 -39.17
CA ALA A 6 0.72 19.03 -37.80
C ALA A 6 2.12 18.44 -37.58
N GLY A 7 3.10 19.28 -37.29
CA GLY A 7 4.52 18.91 -37.32
C GLY A 7 4.77 17.61 -36.56
N THR A 8 5.15 16.55 -37.28
CA THR A 8 5.49 15.26 -36.68
C THR A 8 6.55 15.51 -35.60
N PRO A 9 6.32 15.12 -34.33
CA PRO A 9 7.29 15.32 -33.28
C PRO A 9 8.67 14.78 -33.67
N TRP A 10 9.74 15.50 -33.30
CA TRP A 10 11.11 15.18 -33.74
C TRP A 10 11.51 13.73 -33.41
N HIS A 11 11.03 13.19 -32.28
CA HIS A 11 11.28 11.83 -31.84
C HIS A 11 10.61 10.77 -32.75
N LEU A 12 9.42 11.05 -33.28
CA LEU A 12 8.77 10.18 -34.28
C LEU A 12 9.46 10.31 -35.65
N GLN A 13 9.96 11.49 -36.01
CA GLN A 13 10.74 11.67 -37.24
C GLN A 13 12.05 10.89 -37.21
N VAL A 14 12.78 10.88 -36.08
CA VAL A 14 14.02 10.11 -35.91
C VAL A 14 13.77 8.61 -36.01
N LEU A 15 12.59 8.14 -35.58
CA LEU A 15 12.16 6.74 -35.71
C LEU A 15 11.50 6.43 -37.08
N GLY A 16 11.32 7.42 -37.96
CA GLY A 16 10.67 7.25 -39.26
C GLY A 16 9.17 6.95 -39.18
N LEU A 17 8.50 7.41 -38.11
CA LEU A 17 7.12 7.13 -37.81
C LEU A 17 6.19 8.32 -38.09
N PRO A 18 4.92 8.08 -38.49
CA PRO A 18 3.93 9.13 -38.66
C PRO A 18 3.47 9.68 -37.29
N GLY A 19 2.93 10.91 -37.28
CA GLY A 19 2.48 11.60 -36.06
C GLY A 19 1.31 10.96 -35.30
N TYR A 20 0.79 9.83 -35.77
CA TYR A 20 -0.27 9.02 -35.13
C TYR A 20 0.20 7.60 -34.79
N ALA A 21 1.51 7.36 -34.72
CA ALA A 21 2.07 6.05 -34.43
C ALA A 21 1.63 5.53 -33.06
N ASP A 22 1.18 4.27 -33.02
CA ASP A 22 0.78 3.60 -31.80
C ASP A 22 2.01 3.15 -30.98
N PRO A 23 1.85 2.85 -29.68
CA PRO A 23 2.96 2.42 -28.82
C PRO A 23 3.68 1.17 -29.34
N VAL A 24 2.99 0.33 -30.11
CA VAL A 24 3.52 -0.89 -30.73
C VAL A 24 4.45 -0.56 -31.91
N ALA A 25 4.08 0.42 -32.75
CA ALA A 25 4.84 0.91 -33.88
C ALA A 25 6.10 1.65 -33.42
N VAL A 26 6.02 2.43 -32.34
CA VAL A 26 7.19 3.07 -31.70
C VAL A 26 8.22 2.01 -31.27
N ARG A 27 7.78 0.93 -30.61
CA ARG A 27 8.66 -0.18 -30.22
C ARG A 27 9.25 -0.92 -31.42
N ARG A 28 8.45 -1.18 -32.45
CA ARG A 28 8.89 -1.87 -33.68
C ARG A 28 9.93 -1.05 -34.45
N ALA A 29 9.72 0.26 -34.58
CA ALA A 29 10.65 1.14 -35.28
C ALA A 29 11.99 1.26 -34.55
N TYR A 30 11.97 1.36 -33.22
CA TYR A 30 13.18 1.35 -32.40
C TYR A 30 13.97 0.04 -32.56
N ALA A 31 13.30 -1.11 -32.50
CA ALA A 31 13.96 -2.41 -32.71
C ALA A 31 14.56 -2.56 -34.12
N ALA A 32 13.89 -2.03 -35.15
CA ALA A 32 14.38 -2.05 -36.53
C ALA A 32 15.57 -1.10 -36.74
N ALA A 33 15.56 0.06 -36.10
CA ALA A 33 16.67 1.02 -36.13
C ALA A 33 17.88 0.52 -35.33
N LEU A 34 17.65 -0.18 -34.22
CA LEU A 34 18.70 -0.74 -33.38
C LEU A 34 19.50 -1.84 -34.10
N ARG A 35 18.86 -2.65 -34.95
CA ARG A 35 19.56 -3.66 -35.78
C ARG A 35 20.52 -3.05 -36.81
N GLN A 36 20.39 -1.77 -37.11
CA GLN A 36 21.22 -1.05 -38.09
C GLN A 36 22.36 -0.27 -37.43
N ILE A 37 22.33 -0.08 -36.11
CA ILE A 37 23.35 0.66 -35.36
C ILE A 37 24.15 -0.33 -34.53
N ASP A 38 25.44 -0.42 -34.79
CA ASP A 38 26.39 -1.14 -33.95
C ASP A 38 26.86 -0.23 -32.79
N PRO A 39 26.54 -0.56 -31.52
CA PRO A 39 26.90 0.27 -30.37
C PRO A 39 28.41 0.44 -30.16
N GLU A 40 29.24 -0.48 -30.63
CA GLU A 40 30.70 -0.37 -30.52
C GLU A 40 31.28 0.62 -31.53
N THR A 41 30.60 0.81 -32.67
CA THR A 41 31.08 1.59 -33.79
C THR A 41 30.46 3.00 -33.84
N ASP A 42 29.24 3.19 -33.33
CA ASP A 42 28.57 4.50 -33.24
C ASP A 42 27.79 4.72 -31.91
N PRO A 43 28.50 4.99 -30.80
CA PRO A 43 27.86 5.25 -29.51
C PRO A 43 27.02 6.54 -29.51
N ALA A 44 27.36 7.53 -30.35
CA ALA A 44 26.61 8.78 -30.45
C ALA A 44 25.29 8.59 -31.21
N GLY A 45 25.27 7.74 -32.24
CA GLY A 45 24.06 7.33 -32.95
C GLY A 45 23.12 6.52 -32.07
N PHE A 46 23.65 5.60 -31.26
CA PHE A 46 22.87 4.86 -30.27
C PHE A 46 22.23 5.78 -29.22
N GLY A 47 22.98 6.77 -28.71
CA GLY A 47 22.47 7.76 -27.76
C GLY A 47 21.29 8.57 -28.31
N ARG A 48 21.40 9.07 -29.54
CA ARG A 48 20.31 9.81 -30.21
C ARG A 48 19.08 8.93 -30.47
N LEU A 49 19.28 7.67 -30.86
CA LEU A 49 18.18 6.73 -31.10
C LEU A 49 17.42 6.42 -29.80
N ARG A 50 18.17 6.25 -28.69
CA ARG A 50 17.60 6.02 -27.37
C ARG A 50 16.80 7.22 -26.86
N GLU A 51 17.34 8.43 -26.99
CA GLU A 51 16.65 9.67 -26.60
C GLU A 51 15.34 9.86 -27.38
N ALA A 52 15.34 9.55 -28.67
CA ALA A 52 14.14 9.58 -29.49
C ALA A 52 13.09 8.53 -29.06
N TYR A 53 13.53 7.31 -28.71
CA TYR A 53 12.62 6.28 -28.21
C TYR A 53 11.99 6.63 -26.86
N GLU A 54 12.79 7.10 -25.91
CA GLU A 54 12.30 7.52 -24.58
C GLU A 54 11.30 8.68 -24.70
N ALA A 55 11.59 9.67 -25.54
CA ALA A 55 10.69 10.78 -25.82
C ALA A 55 9.38 10.33 -26.51
N ALA A 56 9.46 9.37 -27.44
CA ALA A 56 8.28 8.81 -28.12
C ALA A 56 7.40 7.99 -27.18
N ARG A 57 8.01 7.21 -26.28
CA ARG A 57 7.27 6.43 -25.27
C ARG A 57 6.54 7.36 -24.29
N ALA A 58 7.22 8.37 -23.75
CA ALA A 58 6.62 9.34 -22.84
C ALA A 58 5.46 10.10 -23.50
N TRP A 59 5.58 10.41 -24.79
CA TRP A 59 4.51 11.05 -25.56
C TRP A 59 3.28 10.14 -25.72
N CYS A 60 3.47 8.84 -26.01
CA CYS A 60 2.38 7.88 -26.07
C CYS A 60 1.68 7.69 -24.70
N GLU A 61 2.43 7.68 -23.60
CA GLU A 61 1.88 7.56 -22.24
C GLU A 61 1.10 8.83 -21.81
N ALA A 62 1.57 10.02 -22.22
CA ALA A 62 0.88 11.28 -22.00
C ALA A 62 -0.42 11.39 -22.81
N GLY A 63 -0.43 10.91 -24.06
CA GLY A 63 -1.62 10.87 -24.92
C GLY A 63 -2.68 9.86 -24.48
N ALA A 64 -2.28 8.81 -23.75
CA ALA A 64 -3.21 7.86 -23.13
C ALA A 64 -3.86 8.40 -21.84
N SER A 65 -3.39 9.53 -21.32
CA SER A 65 -3.81 10.12 -20.04
C SER A 65 -4.72 11.36 -20.18
N GLU A 66 -5.21 11.69 -21.38
CA GLU A 66 -6.29 12.69 -21.50
C GLU A 66 -7.62 12.12 -20.97
N PRO A 67 -8.34 12.89 -20.12
CA PRO A 67 -9.54 12.41 -19.45
C PRO A 67 -10.69 12.28 -20.46
N THR A 68 -11.04 11.04 -20.81
CA THR A 68 -12.28 10.73 -21.54
C THR A 68 -13.47 11.12 -20.67
N LEU A 69 -13.94 12.36 -20.83
CA LEU A 69 -15.23 12.82 -20.37
C LEU A 69 -16.32 11.99 -21.05
N ALA A 70 -17.06 11.25 -20.21
CA ALA A 70 -18.45 10.82 -20.36
C ALA A 70 -18.91 10.35 -21.75
N VAL A 71 -18.91 9.03 -21.97
CA VAL A 71 -19.90 8.41 -22.86
C VAL A 71 -21.00 7.80 -21.99
N SER A 72 -22.10 8.53 -21.92
CA SER A 72 -23.38 8.07 -21.39
C SER A 72 -23.88 6.90 -22.25
N THR A 73 -24.24 5.80 -21.58
CA THR A 73 -25.09 4.76 -22.14
C THR A 73 -26.41 5.36 -22.61
N ASP A 74 -26.67 5.31 -23.91
CA ASP A 74 -28.03 5.30 -24.44
C ASP A 74 -28.18 4.13 -25.43
N VAL A 75 -29.27 3.40 -25.24
CA VAL A 75 -29.62 2.16 -25.93
C VAL A 75 -30.53 2.54 -27.08
N GLY A 76 -30.06 2.43 -28.33
CA GLY A 76 -30.85 2.70 -29.52
C GLY A 76 -30.47 1.79 -30.67
N ALA A 77 -31.24 0.72 -30.84
CA ALA A 77 -31.04 -0.35 -31.81
C ALA A 77 -30.98 0.11 -33.27
N LEU A 78 -30.01 -0.40 -34.05
CA LEU A 78 -30.20 -0.75 -35.48
C LEU A 78 -29.33 -1.95 -35.89
N ARG A 79 -30.02 -3.07 -36.12
CA ARG A 79 -29.81 -4.17 -37.11
C ARG A 79 -28.38 -4.50 -37.57
N TYR A 80 -27.93 -5.67 -37.11
CA TYR A 80 -26.85 -6.44 -37.72
C TYR A 80 -27.41 -7.20 -38.94
N ASP A 81 -27.22 -6.68 -40.15
CA ASP A 81 -27.31 -7.50 -41.36
C ASP A 81 -25.94 -8.16 -41.58
N ALA A 82 -25.97 -9.49 -41.52
CA ALA A 82 -24.86 -10.36 -41.83
C ALA A 82 -24.38 -10.08 -43.27
N ARG A 83 -23.21 -9.45 -43.40
CA ARG A 83 -22.45 -9.44 -44.65
C ARG A 83 -21.29 -10.43 -44.52
N GLU A 84 -21.38 -11.44 -45.37
CA GLU A 84 -20.38 -12.45 -45.71
C GLU A 84 -18.99 -11.79 -45.93
N PRO A 85 -17.90 -12.35 -45.39
CA PRO A 85 -16.58 -11.74 -45.45
C PRO A 85 -16.02 -11.82 -46.88
N GLU A 86 -15.95 -10.67 -47.53
CA GLU A 86 -15.26 -10.48 -48.80
C GLU A 86 -13.75 -10.49 -48.54
N GLU A 87 -13.03 -11.36 -49.26
CA GLU A 87 -11.58 -11.48 -49.27
C GLU A 87 -10.92 -10.12 -49.57
N VAL A 88 -10.31 -9.50 -48.56
CA VAL A 88 -9.29 -8.48 -48.78
C VAL A 88 -7.94 -9.18 -48.76
N THR A 89 -7.44 -9.47 -49.96
CA THR A 89 -6.05 -9.84 -50.22
C THR A 89 -5.14 -8.66 -49.87
N ALA A 90 -4.73 -8.58 -48.60
CA ALA A 90 -3.62 -7.75 -48.18
C ALA A 90 -2.31 -8.43 -48.58
N GLY A 91 -1.55 -7.77 -49.44
CA GLY A 91 -0.28 -8.25 -49.97
C GLY A 91 0.67 -8.75 -48.89
N ALA A 92 1.17 -9.96 -49.10
CA ALA A 92 2.25 -10.55 -48.34
C ALA A 92 3.50 -9.64 -48.39
N SER A 93 3.89 -9.09 -47.24
CA SER A 93 5.31 -8.87 -46.98
C SER A 93 5.94 -10.22 -46.64
N PRO A 94 7.03 -10.62 -47.31
CA PRO A 94 7.70 -11.88 -47.04
C PRO A 94 8.48 -11.81 -45.72
N ASP A 95 8.42 -12.93 -44.98
CA ASP A 95 9.34 -13.40 -43.93
C ASP A 95 9.78 -12.40 -42.84
N HIS A 96 9.05 -12.39 -41.73
CA HIS A 96 9.65 -12.44 -40.39
C HIS A 96 8.72 -13.27 -39.50
N PRO A 97 9.19 -14.33 -38.82
CA PRO A 97 8.37 -15.03 -37.83
C PRO A 97 7.93 -14.03 -36.76
N PRO A 98 6.70 -14.14 -36.20
CA PRO A 98 6.32 -13.33 -35.06
C PRO A 98 7.35 -13.58 -33.96
N VAL A 99 8.03 -12.53 -33.49
CA VAL A 99 8.84 -12.60 -32.27
C VAL A 99 7.85 -12.97 -31.16
N THR A 100 7.78 -14.25 -30.86
CA THR A 100 6.86 -14.76 -29.85
C THR A 100 7.53 -14.42 -28.53
N ASP A 101 6.87 -13.61 -27.71
CA ASP A 101 7.35 -13.30 -26.38
C ASP A 101 7.38 -14.58 -25.55
N ASN A 102 8.58 -15.18 -25.44
CA ASN A 102 8.80 -16.47 -24.81
C ASN A 102 9.14 -16.30 -23.31
N THR A 103 9.08 -15.09 -22.77
CA THR A 103 9.41 -14.79 -21.36
C THR A 103 8.50 -15.55 -20.40
N LEU A 104 7.18 -15.56 -20.65
CA LEU A 104 6.22 -16.31 -19.85
C LEU A 104 6.50 -17.82 -19.90
N ALA A 105 6.77 -18.38 -21.07
CA ALA A 105 7.06 -19.80 -21.21
C ALA A 105 8.37 -20.19 -20.52
N LEU A 106 9.43 -19.36 -20.62
CA LEU A 106 10.66 -19.55 -19.83
C LEU A 106 10.41 -19.46 -18.31
N ALA A 107 9.52 -18.58 -17.85
CA ALA A 107 9.15 -18.48 -16.44
C ALA A 107 8.36 -19.73 -15.97
N MET A 108 7.47 -20.26 -16.81
CA MET A 108 6.74 -21.50 -16.55
C MET A 108 7.67 -22.72 -16.53
N ASP A 109 8.61 -22.80 -17.48
CA ASP A 109 9.63 -23.87 -17.53
C ASP A 109 10.53 -23.83 -16.30
N PHE A 110 10.93 -22.62 -15.88
CA PHE A 110 11.64 -22.43 -14.62
C PHE A 110 10.81 -22.93 -13.43
N ALA A 111 9.53 -22.57 -13.33
CA ALA A 111 8.66 -23.02 -12.25
C ALA A 111 8.51 -24.54 -12.19
N ALA A 112 8.37 -25.20 -13.35
CA ALA A 112 8.35 -26.65 -13.46
C ALA A 112 9.70 -27.27 -13.06
N GLY A 113 10.81 -26.65 -13.47
CA GLY A 113 12.17 -27.04 -13.07
C GLY A 113 12.38 -26.95 -11.56
N VAL A 114 11.92 -25.87 -10.92
CA VAL A 114 11.97 -25.72 -9.46
C VAL A 114 11.14 -26.79 -8.74
N GLY A 115 9.97 -27.17 -9.26
CA GLY A 115 9.16 -28.21 -8.63
C GLY A 115 9.78 -29.62 -8.69
N THR A 116 10.63 -29.87 -9.69
CA THR A 116 11.29 -31.18 -9.89
C THR A 116 12.63 -31.29 -9.18
N HIS A 117 13.32 -30.16 -8.98
CA HIS A 117 14.63 -30.11 -8.33
C HIS A 117 14.51 -29.58 -6.89
N GLY A 118 15.44 -29.96 -6.01
CA GLY A 118 15.42 -29.47 -4.63
C GLY A 118 15.76 -27.98 -4.51
N ALA A 119 15.38 -27.38 -3.37
CA ALA A 119 15.60 -25.97 -3.02
C ALA A 119 17.03 -25.44 -3.26
N GLY A 120 18.06 -26.29 -3.15
CA GLY A 120 19.45 -25.91 -3.38
C GLY A 120 19.82 -25.59 -4.84
N GLN A 121 18.98 -25.99 -5.81
CA GLN A 121 19.22 -25.75 -7.24
C GLN A 121 18.53 -24.49 -7.77
N VAL A 122 17.68 -23.85 -6.96
CA VAL A 122 16.81 -22.74 -7.40
C VAL A 122 17.63 -21.58 -7.98
N ALA A 123 18.70 -21.17 -7.31
CA ALA A 123 19.55 -20.07 -7.78
C ALA A 123 20.24 -20.39 -9.13
N ALA A 124 20.73 -21.62 -9.30
CA ALA A 124 21.36 -22.05 -10.55
C ALA A 124 20.35 -22.12 -11.71
N LEU A 125 19.14 -22.64 -11.45
CA LEU A 125 18.06 -22.68 -12.43
C LEU A 125 17.60 -21.27 -12.84
N LEU A 126 17.50 -20.34 -11.89
CA LEU A 126 17.13 -18.96 -12.17
C LEU A 126 18.18 -18.27 -13.03
N ALA A 127 19.47 -18.42 -12.68
CA ALA A 127 20.58 -17.87 -13.45
C ALA A 127 20.60 -18.43 -14.89
N ALA A 128 20.35 -19.73 -15.07
CA ALA A 128 20.26 -20.35 -16.40
C ALA A 128 19.07 -19.81 -17.21
N SER A 129 17.91 -19.65 -16.57
CA SER A 129 16.71 -19.08 -17.21
C SER A 129 16.96 -17.63 -17.64
N LEU A 130 17.54 -16.79 -16.77
CA LEU A 130 17.90 -15.41 -17.09
C LEU A 130 18.95 -15.30 -18.20
N ALA A 131 19.90 -16.23 -18.27
CA ALA A 131 20.86 -16.28 -19.37
C ALA A 131 20.19 -16.54 -20.72
N GLU A 132 19.09 -17.31 -20.75
CA GLU A 132 18.29 -17.52 -21.96
C GLU A 132 17.43 -16.30 -22.29
N VAL A 133 16.80 -15.70 -21.28
CA VAL A 133 16.00 -14.46 -21.44
C VAL A 133 16.85 -13.33 -22.02
N ARG A 134 18.10 -13.17 -21.57
CA ARG A 134 19.03 -12.14 -22.05
C ARG A 134 19.42 -12.30 -23.53
N LYS A 135 19.20 -13.47 -24.15
CA LYS A 135 19.41 -13.69 -25.59
C LYS A 135 18.25 -13.17 -26.45
N GLN A 136 17.13 -12.80 -25.84
CA GLN A 136 15.95 -12.32 -26.55
C GLN A 136 16.06 -10.82 -26.84
N TYR A 137 15.09 -10.01 -26.41
CA TYR A 137 15.07 -8.56 -26.58
C TYR A 137 15.43 -7.86 -25.26
N ILE A 138 15.78 -6.57 -25.33
CA ILE A 138 16.36 -5.81 -24.20
C ILE A 138 15.44 -5.73 -22.98
N ASP A 139 14.12 -5.69 -23.18
CA ASP A 139 13.12 -5.60 -22.10
C ASP A 139 12.71 -6.98 -21.55
N ALA A 140 13.15 -8.09 -22.17
CA ALA A 140 12.75 -9.43 -21.79
C ALA A 140 13.05 -9.79 -20.32
N PRO A 141 14.18 -9.35 -19.71
CA PRO A 141 14.43 -9.55 -18.29
C PRO A 141 13.39 -8.89 -17.37
N GLY A 142 12.89 -7.70 -17.72
CA GLY A 142 11.87 -7.01 -16.93
C GLY A 142 10.50 -7.71 -17.01
N LEU A 143 10.10 -8.16 -18.19
CA LEU A 143 8.86 -8.94 -18.33
C LEU A 143 8.95 -10.30 -17.64
N TYR A 144 10.12 -10.95 -17.70
CA TYR A 144 10.37 -12.17 -16.94
C TYR A 144 10.28 -11.93 -15.42
N GLU A 145 10.80 -10.81 -14.93
CA GLU A 145 10.70 -10.42 -13.52
C GLU A 145 9.23 -10.29 -13.08
N GLU A 146 8.40 -9.60 -13.85
CA GLU A 146 6.97 -9.47 -13.56
C GLU A 146 6.26 -10.83 -13.50
N HIS A 147 6.53 -11.71 -14.47
CA HIS A 147 5.98 -13.06 -14.49
C HIS A 147 6.45 -13.90 -13.31
N LEU A 148 7.72 -13.77 -12.91
CA LEU A 148 8.25 -14.47 -11.75
C LEU A 148 7.57 -14.01 -10.46
N ILE A 149 7.39 -12.69 -10.29
CA ILE A 149 6.68 -12.14 -9.13
C ILE A 149 5.26 -12.69 -9.08
N ASP A 150 4.54 -12.71 -10.21
CA ASP A 150 3.18 -13.27 -10.27
C ASP A 150 3.14 -14.76 -9.88
N LEU A 151 4.10 -15.56 -10.35
CA LEU A 151 4.20 -16.97 -10.00
C LEU A 151 4.39 -17.17 -8.49
N VAL A 152 5.23 -16.35 -7.86
CA VAL A 152 5.47 -16.43 -6.40
C VAL A 152 4.26 -15.91 -5.62
N ALA A 153 3.73 -14.74 -5.97
CA ALA A 153 2.62 -14.09 -5.28
C ALA A 153 1.32 -14.91 -5.36
N LEU A 154 1.03 -15.49 -6.54
CA LEU A 154 -0.09 -16.41 -6.74
C LEU A 154 0.20 -17.83 -6.28
N GLN A 155 1.37 -18.08 -5.68
CA GLN A 155 1.77 -19.38 -5.14
C GLN A 155 1.77 -20.54 -6.16
N ARG A 156 2.06 -20.24 -7.43
CA ARG A 156 2.09 -21.22 -8.54
C ARG A 156 3.46 -21.86 -8.75
N ILE A 157 4.40 -21.62 -7.85
CA ILE A 157 5.77 -22.15 -7.89
C ILE A 157 6.14 -22.77 -6.54
N GLY A 158 6.88 -23.88 -6.59
CA GLY A 158 7.46 -24.52 -5.40
C GLY A 158 8.63 -23.73 -4.82
N HIS A 159 9.08 -24.10 -3.63
CA HIS A 159 10.27 -23.49 -2.98
C HIS A 159 10.27 -21.95 -2.96
N ARG A 160 9.09 -21.34 -2.79
CA ARG A 160 8.83 -19.88 -2.92
C ARG A 160 9.84 -19.01 -2.17
N VAL A 161 10.22 -19.39 -0.96
CA VAL A 161 11.20 -18.66 -0.14
C VAL A 161 12.58 -18.62 -0.81
N ASN A 162 13.03 -19.75 -1.38
CA ASN A 162 14.30 -19.83 -2.10
C ASN A 162 14.23 -19.09 -3.43
N VAL A 163 13.09 -19.16 -4.12
CA VAL A 163 12.87 -18.40 -5.37
C VAL A 163 12.91 -16.91 -5.09
N PHE A 164 12.20 -16.44 -4.07
CA PHE A 164 12.16 -15.03 -3.67
C PHE A 164 13.55 -14.53 -3.29
N ALA A 165 14.30 -15.28 -2.48
CA ALA A 165 15.67 -14.91 -2.09
C ALA A 165 16.63 -14.87 -3.29
N ALA A 166 16.52 -15.82 -4.23
CA ALA A 166 17.33 -15.80 -5.45
C ALA A 166 16.94 -14.64 -6.38
N ALA A 167 15.64 -14.32 -6.49
CA ALA A 167 15.15 -13.21 -7.29
C ALA A 167 15.62 -11.87 -6.75
N GLU A 168 15.53 -11.65 -5.43
CA GLU A 168 16.02 -10.45 -4.76
C GLU A 168 17.49 -10.14 -5.07
N GLU A 169 18.33 -11.18 -5.14
CA GLU A 169 19.75 -11.05 -5.51
C GLU A 169 19.93 -10.74 -7.00
N GLN A 170 19.21 -11.43 -7.89
CA GLN A 170 19.37 -11.30 -9.34
C GLN A 170 18.76 -10.02 -9.94
N PHE A 171 17.66 -9.54 -9.39
CA PHE A 171 16.94 -8.34 -9.85
C PHE A 171 17.28 -7.10 -9.01
N HIS A 172 18.16 -7.23 -8.03
CA HIS A 172 18.63 -6.12 -7.21
C HIS A 172 17.49 -5.29 -6.60
N TRP A 173 16.49 -5.95 -5.99
CA TRP A 173 15.31 -5.29 -5.40
C TRP A 173 15.61 -4.26 -4.30
N HIS A 174 16.86 -4.16 -3.86
CA HIS A 174 17.36 -3.14 -2.94
C HIS A 174 17.64 -1.80 -3.63
N GLU A 175 17.68 -1.76 -4.97
CA GLU A 175 17.91 -0.55 -5.74
C GLU A 175 16.73 0.42 -5.63
N VAL A 176 17.07 1.69 -5.37
CA VAL A 176 16.07 2.74 -5.15
C VAL A 176 15.28 2.99 -6.43
N GLY A 177 13.96 2.88 -6.34
CA GLY A 177 13.04 3.17 -7.45
C GLY A 177 12.76 1.99 -8.38
N HIS A 178 13.51 0.89 -8.27
CA HIS A 178 13.27 -0.32 -9.09
C HIS A 178 11.88 -0.91 -8.81
N LEU A 179 11.58 -1.18 -7.53
CA LEU A 179 10.27 -1.72 -7.13
C LEU A 179 9.12 -0.75 -7.44
N ALA A 180 9.36 0.56 -7.35
CA ALA A 180 8.34 1.54 -7.71
C ALA A 180 7.93 1.45 -9.19
N ALA A 181 8.87 1.10 -10.09
CA ALA A 181 8.58 0.91 -11.52
C ALA A 181 7.70 -0.31 -11.81
N LEU A 182 7.67 -1.30 -10.90
CA LEU A 182 6.86 -2.52 -11.01
C LEU A 182 5.40 -2.35 -10.53
N GLY A 183 5.03 -1.16 -10.05
CA GLY A 183 3.66 -0.87 -9.62
C GLY A 183 3.18 -1.77 -8.46
N GLU A 184 2.02 -2.41 -8.62
CA GLU A 184 1.43 -3.28 -7.59
C GLU A 184 2.32 -4.48 -7.25
N ARG A 185 3.05 -5.03 -8.23
CA ARG A 185 4.00 -6.14 -8.01
C ARG A 185 5.13 -5.71 -7.10
N GLY A 186 5.67 -4.52 -7.34
CA GLY A 186 6.72 -3.93 -6.50
C GLY A 186 6.24 -3.65 -5.08
N GLN A 187 5.02 -3.12 -4.91
CA GLN A 187 4.43 -2.90 -3.58
C GLN A 187 4.27 -4.22 -2.81
N TRP A 188 3.91 -5.31 -3.49
CA TRP A 188 3.86 -6.63 -2.89
C TRP A 188 5.26 -7.10 -2.44
N VAL A 189 6.29 -6.96 -3.28
CA VAL A 189 7.68 -7.29 -2.92
C VAL A 189 8.16 -6.47 -1.72
N GLU A 190 7.95 -5.14 -1.73
CA GLU A 190 8.30 -4.25 -0.61
C GLU A 190 7.63 -4.69 0.70
N LYS A 191 6.35 -5.07 0.62
CA LYS A 191 5.62 -5.58 1.78
C LYS A 191 6.23 -6.87 2.31
N VAL A 192 6.57 -7.82 1.44
CA VAL A 192 7.25 -9.07 1.83
C VAL A 192 8.59 -8.77 2.51
N LEU A 193 9.41 -7.87 1.94
CA LEU A 193 10.71 -7.49 2.51
C LEU A 193 10.55 -6.82 3.89
N SER A 194 9.61 -5.87 4.01
CA SER A 194 9.31 -5.21 5.28
C SER A 194 8.81 -6.20 6.36
N GLU A 195 7.94 -7.13 5.98
CA GLU A 195 7.43 -8.17 6.90
C GLU A 195 8.53 -9.15 7.31
N ARG A 196 9.44 -9.51 6.40
CA ARG A 196 10.62 -10.33 6.69
C ARG A 196 11.56 -9.63 7.68
N ASP A 197 11.81 -8.35 7.50
CA ASP A 197 12.68 -7.58 8.41
C ASP A 197 12.06 -7.50 9.80
N ALA A 198 10.76 -7.23 9.86
CA ALA A 198 9.98 -7.25 11.10
C ALA A 198 9.99 -8.65 11.77
N TRP A 199 9.87 -9.72 10.97
CA TRP A 199 10.03 -11.09 11.44
C TRP A 199 11.43 -11.34 12.01
N ASN A 200 12.48 -10.83 11.36
CA ASN A 200 13.87 -11.00 11.79
C ASN A 200 14.21 -10.28 13.10
N GLU A 201 13.41 -9.30 13.53
CA GLU A 201 13.52 -8.71 14.88
C GLU A 201 13.07 -9.66 16.00
N LEU A 202 12.37 -10.76 15.70
CA LEU A 202 11.95 -11.76 16.67
C LEU A 202 13.12 -12.65 17.14
N GLY A 203 12.97 -13.22 18.33
CA GLY A 203 13.99 -14.10 18.93
C GLY A 203 14.35 -15.29 18.03
N THR A 204 15.64 -15.55 17.85
CA THR A 204 16.15 -16.56 16.92
C THR A 204 15.58 -17.96 17.18
N ASP A 205 15.47 -18.39 18.42
CA ASP A 205 14.91 -19.72 18.76
C ASP A 205 13.42 -19.83 18.40
N GLN A 206 12.67 -18.76 18.64
CA GLN A 206 11.25 -18.68 18.30
C GLN A 206 11.05 -18.76 16.78
N ARG A 207 11.86 -18.03 16.01
CA ARG A 207 11.80 -18.07 14.54
C ARG A 207 12.07 -19.46 13.99
N HIS A 208 13.15 -20.12 14.45
CA HIS A 208 13.46 -21.48 14.03
C HIS A 208 12.36 -22.48 14.37
N GLY A 209 11.78 -22.38 15.57
CA GLY A 209 10.64 -23.21 15.97
C GLY A 209 9.45 -23.06 15.04
N TRP A 210 9.10 -21.83 14.66
CA TRP A 210 8.00 -21.57 13.72
C TRP A 210 8.29 -22.05 12.30
N LEU A 211 9.50 -21.84 11.80
CA LEU A 211 9.90 -22.33 10.47
C LEU A 211 9.81 -23.86 10.39
N ALA A 212 10.17 -24.57 11.46
CA ALA A 212 10.01 -26.03 11.53
C ALA A 212 8.53 -26.45 11.53
N VAL A 213 7.66 -25.70 12.21
CA VAL A 213 6.21 -25.91 12.19
C VAL A 213 5.64 -25.70 10.79
N PHE A 214 6.05 -24.63 10.09
CA PHE A 214 5.58 -24.35 8.73
C PHE A 214 6.01 -25.42 7.73
N ALA A 215 7.28 -25.84 7.77
CA ALA A 215 7.79 -26.88 6.90
C ALA A 215 7.05 -28.22 7.10
N ARG A 216 6.74 -28.56 8.36
CA ARG A 216 5.93 -29.76 8.68
C ARG A 216 4.50 -29.61 8.15
N ALA A 217 3.87 -28.46 8.36
CA ALA A 217 2.49 -28.21 7.93
C ALA A 217 2.32 -28.30 6.40
N GLU A 218 3.26 -27.79 5.60
CA GLU A 218 3.25 -27.94 4.14
C GLU A 218 3.42 -29.39 3.68
N THR A 219 4.10 -30.22 4.47
CA THR A 219 4.30 -31.64 4.13
C THR A 219 3.08 -32.48 4.52
N SER A 220 2.59 -32.29 5.74
CA SER A 220 1.44 -33.01 6.28
C SER A 220 0.87 -32.29 7.49
N LEU A 221 -0.41 -31.96 7.40
CA LEU A 221 -1.14 -31.34 8.49
C LEU A 221 -1.79 -32.40 9.39
N ASP A 222 -1.33 -32.47 10.64
CA ASP A 222 -1.83 -33.43 11.63
C ASP A 222 -2.52 -32.75 12.84
N THR A 223 -3.15 -33.55 13.69
CA THR A 223 -3.84 -33.08 14.89
C THR A 223 -2.92 -32.41 15.90
N SER A 224 -1.62 -32.75 15.90
CA SER A 224 -0.65 -32.15 16.80
C SER A 224 -0.35 -30.70 16.44
N LEU A 225 -0.44 -30.37 15.15
CA LEU A 225 -0.27 -29.01 14.64
C LEU A 225 -1.49 -28.12 14.91
N LEU A 226 -2.69 -28.67 15.06
CA LEU A 226 -3.91 -27.88 15.33
C LEU A 226 -3.80 -26.96 16.55
N ARG A 227 -3.04 -27.35 17.57
CA ARG A 227 -2.80 -26.51 18.76
C ARG A 227 -2.16 -25.15 18.43
N HIS A 228 -1.39 -25.09 17.34
CA HIS A 228 -0.67 -23.90 16.90
C HIS A 228 -1.52 -22.97 16.01
N TRP A 229 -2.71 -23.39 15.58
CA TRP A 229 -3.57 -22.59 14.70
C TRP A 229 -3.83 -21.17 15.24
N PRO A 230 -4.16 -20.94 16.52
CA PRO A 230 -4.41 -19.59 17.02
C PRO A 230 -3.19 -18.66 16.87
N GLU A 231 -1.99 -19.21 16.94
CA GLU A 231 -0.73 -18.48 16.79
C GLU A 231 -0.45 -18.22 15.30
N VAL A 232 -0.66 -19.22 14.44
CA VAL A 232 -0.57 -19.07 12.98
C VAL A 232 -1.57 -18.04 12.44
N ALA A 233 -2.80 -18.02 12.97
CA ALA A 233 -3.80 -17.03 12.60
C ALA A 233 -3.33 -15.59 12.90
N ARG A 234 -2.69 -15.36 14.06
CA ARG A 234 -2.10 -14.06 14.40
C ARG A 234 -0.89 -13.71 13.55
N LEU A 235 -0.06 -14.70 13.21
CA LEU A 235 1.05 -14.52 12.28
C LEU A 235 0.55 -14.15 10.88
N ARG A 236 -0.56 -14.75 10.42
CA ARG A 236 -1.20 -14.39 9.15
C ARG A 236 -1.73 -12.96 9.14
N GLU A 237 -2.23 -12.47 10.27
CA GLU A 237 -2.66 -11.07 10.40
C GLU A 237 -1.48 -10.09 10.43
N SER A 238 -0.36 -10.49 11.04
CA SER A 238 0.80 -9.62 11.23
C SER A 238 1.76 -9.61 10.04
N TYR A 239 1.90 -10.75 9.36
CA TYR A 239 2.86 -11.01 8.29
C TYR A 239 2.23 -11.78 7.11
N PRO A 240 1.12 -11.30 6.52
CA PRO A 240 0.39 -12.04 5.49
C PRO A 240 1.22 -12.39 4.25
N ALA A 241 2.02 -11.46 3.75
CA ALA A 241 2.77 -11.65 2.50
C ALA A 241 3.99 -12.55 2.71
N TRP A 242 4.73 -12.32 3.80
CA TRP A 242 5.87 -13.16 4.18
C TRP A 242 5.44 -14.59 4.53
N LEU A 243 4.36 -14.76 5.31
CA LEU A 243 3.84 -16.08 5.64
C LEU A 243 3.38 -16.84 4.39
N GLY A 244 2.84 -16.14 3.40
CA GLY A 244 2.44 -16.70 2.11
C GLY A 244 3.60 -17.28 1.27
N LEU A 245 4.86 -16.94 1.58
CA LEU A 245 6.01 -17.63 0.97
C LEU A 245 6.20 -19.02 1.58
N HIS A 246 5.95 -19.16 2.89
CA HIS A 246 6.16 -20.41 3.62
C HIS A 246 4.97 -21.35 3.53
N LEU A 247 3.76 -20.85 3.73
CA LEU A 247 2.53 -21.64 3.77
C LEU A 247 1.65 -21.35 2.55
N SER A 248 1.15 -22.40 1.92
CA SER A 248 0.19 -22.26 0.83
C SER A 248 -1.18 -21.79 1.35
N HIS A 249 -1.95 -21.10 0.49
CA HIS A 249 -3.33 -20.73 0.79
C HIS A 249 -4.17 -21.98 1.12
N ASP A 250 -3.95 -23.07 0.40
CA ASP A 250 -4.64 -24.36 0.60
C ASP A 250 -4.31 -24.95 1.98
N THR A 251 -3.03 -24.96 2.38
CA THR A 251 -2.60 -25.42 3.71
C THR A 251 -3.24 -24.58 4.82
N LEU A 252 -3.22 -23.25 4.68
CA LEU A 252 -3.82 -22.34 5.66
C LEU A 252 -5.33 -22.55 5.77
N GLN A 253 -6.02 -22.73 4.64
CA GLN A 253 -7.45 -22.98 4.61
C GLN A 253 -7.81 -24.35 5.21
N ALA A 254 -7.04 -25.39 4.89
CA ALA A 254 -7.19 -26.72 5.47
C ALA A 254 -6.99 -26.69 6.99
N TRP A 255 -5.96 -25.97 7.46
CA TRP A 255 -5.67 -25.80 8.88
C TRP A 255 -6.78 -25.07 9.62
N GLN A 256 -7.31 -23.99 9.04
CA GLN A 256 -8.48 -23.28 9.56
C GLN A 256 -9.68 -24.22 9.67
N SER A 257 -10.00 -24.93 8.57
CA SER A 257 -11.16 -25.81 8.50
C SER A 257 -11.09 -26.95 9.52
N MET A 258 -9.90 -27.55 9.71
CA MET A 258 -9.69 -28.60 10.71
C MET A 258 -9.81 -28.08 12.15
N PHE A 259 -9.40 -26.84 12.41
CA PHE A 259 -9.56 -26.20 13.71
C PHE A 259 -11.01 -25.84 13.99
N ASP A 260 -11.71 -25.27 13.01
CA ASP A 260 -13.12 -24.88 13.14
C ASP A 260 -14.03 -26.09 13.30
N ALA A 261 -13.64 -27.26 12.78
CA ALA A 261 -14.31 -28.54 13.01
C ALA A 261 -14.14 -29.10 14.44
N GLN A 262 -13.24 -28.54 15.26
CA GLN A 262 -13.08 -28.96 16.65
C GLN A 262 -14.22 -28.45 17.53
N SER A 263 -14.47 -29.12 18.66
CA SER A 263 -15.44 -28.65 19.64
C SER A 263 -15.05 -27.27 20.22
N PRO A 264 -16.02 -26.42 20.61
CA PRO A 264 -15.74 -25.10 21.18
C PRO A 264 -14.82 -25.16 22.41
N SER A 265 -14.96 -26.21 23.23
CA SER A 265 -14.09 -26.45 24.39
C SER A 265 -12.62 -26.64 24.01
N SER A 266 -12.35 -27.41 22.97
CA SER A 266 -11.00 -27.66 22.46
C SER A 266 -10.40 -26.39 21.83
N GLN A 267 -11.23 -25.64 21.09
CA GLN A 267 -10.81 -24.35 20.52
C GLN A 267 -10.40 -23.36 21.62
N ASP A 268 -11.21 -23.22 22.66
CA ASP A 268 -10.91 -22.33 23.78
C ASP A 268 -9.67 -22.78 24.57
N MET A 269 -9.49 -24.09 24.74
CA MET A 269 -8.27 -24.63 25.35
C MET A 269 -7.02 -24.23 24.55
N TYR A 270 -7.02 -24.43 23.23
CA TYR A 270 -5.89 -24.05 22.38
C TYR A 270 -5.64 -22.54 22.38
N ARG A 271 -6.70 -21.71 22.36
CA ARG A 271 -6.57 -20.25 22.45
C ARG A 271 -5.95 -19.79 23.78
N ARG A 272 -6.21 -20.48 24.88
CA ARG A 272 -5.61 -20.18 26.20
C ARG A 272 -4.16 -20.63 26.30
N MET A 273 -3.77 -21.69 25.59
CA MET A 273 -2.40 -22.18 25.54
C MET A 273 -1.50 -21.35 24.61
N ALA A 274 -2.09 -20.63 23.65
CA ALA A 274 -1.36 -19.83 22.69
C ALA A 274 -0.58 -18.68 23.35
N LEU A 275 0.59 -18.37 22.78
CA LEU A 275 1.40 -17.24 23.20
C LEU A 275 0.62 -15.90 23.11
N PRO A 276 0.94 -14.92 23.96
CA PRO A 276 0.30 -13.60 23.92
C PRO A 276 0.66 -12.83 22.65
N ASP A 277 -0.19 -11.88 22.25
CA ASP A 277 -0.01 -11.08 21.02
C ASP A 277 1.35 -10.38 20.93
N SER A 278 1.89 -9.94 22.07
CA SER A 278 3.19 -9.26 22.13
C SER A 278 4.34 -10.14 21.65
N ALA A 279 4.21 -11.47 21.71
CA ALA A 279 5.23 -12.41 21.27
C ALA A 279 5.40 -12.45 19.74
N PHE A 280 4.45 -11.90 18.99
CA PHE A 280 4.43 -11.93 17.53
C PHE A 280 4.65 -10.55 16.89
N LEU A 281 4.91 -9.52 17.70
CA LEU A 281 5.08 -8.16 17.23
C LEU A 281 6.55 -7.75 17.27
N PRO A 282 7.00 -6.88 16.34
CA PRO A 282 8.34 -6.30 16.41
C PRO A 282 8.53 -5.55 17.72
N ALA A 283 9.74 -5.60 18.30
CA ALA A 283 10.01 -5.08 19.64
C ALA A 283 9.62 -3.60 19.79
N ARG A 284 9.79 -2.81 18.72
CA ARG A 284 9.37 -1.40 18.66
C ARG A 284 7.86 -1.22 18.79
N VAL A 285 7.07 -2.07 18.12
CA VAL A 285 5.60 -2.03 18.11
C VAL A 285 5.06 -2.56 19.44
N ALA A 286 5.65 -3.64 19.96
CA ALA A 286 5.29 -4.20 21.26
C ALA A 286 5.47 -3.15 22.38
N ARG A 287 6.63 -2.49 22.44
CA ARG A 287 6.91 -1.42 23.42
C ARG A 287 5.96 -0.23 23.26
N ALA A 288 5.61 0.15 22.04
CA ALA A 288 4.65 1.24 21.80
C ALA A 288 3.24 0.88 22.31
N ARG A 289 2.76 -0.35 22.06
CA ARG A 289 1.47 -0.84 22.55
C ARG A 289 1.44 -0.99 24.07
N GLU A 290 2.52 -1.46 24.69
CA GLU A 290 2.64 -1.54 26.16
C GLU A 290 2.55 -0.16 26.80
N ARG A 291 3.25 0.85 26.26
CA ARG A 291 3.14 2.25 26.73
C ARG A 291 1.72 2.79 26.58
N ALA A 292 1.04 2.51 25.47
CA ALA A 292 -0.33 2.93 25.24
C ALA A 292 -1.31 2.27 26.23
N ARG A 293 -1.18 0.97 26.50
CA ARG A 293 -1.97 0.24 27.51
C ARG A 293 -1.69 0.75 28.92
N GLY A 294 -0.43 1.01 29.27
CA GLY A 294 -0.05 1.60 30.57
C GLY A 294 -0.67 2.99 30.77
N ARG A 295 -0.73 3.81 29.73
CA ARG A 295 -1.37 5.14 29.78
C ARG A 295 -2.89 5.06 29.93
N SER A 296 -3.54 4.09 29.27
CA SER A 296 -4.98 3.84 29.39
C SER A 296 -5.37 3.31 30.78
N SER A 297 -4.59 2.35 31.31
CA SER A 297 -4.77 1.83 32.68
C SER A 297 -4.55 2.90 33.74
N SER A 298 -3.57 3.79 33.53
CA SER A 298 -3.32 4.93 34.43
C SER A 298 -4.48 5.93 34.44
N TRP A 299 -5.12 6.19 33.29
CA TRP A 299 -6.30 7.06 33.22
C TRP A 299 -7.51 6.45 33.92
N LEU A 300 -7.73 5.14 33.77
CA LEU A 300 -8.77 4.40 34.50
C LEU A 300 -8.53 4.40 36.01
N ALA A 301 -7.28 4.25 36.45
CA ALA A 301 -6.92 4.34 37.87
C ALA A 301 -7.16 5.76 38.42
N VAL A 302 -6.82 6.81 37.67
CA VAL A 302 -7.10 8.22 38.05
C VAL A 302 -8.60 8.47 38.15
N LEU A 303 -9.42 7.94 37.23
CA LEU A 303 -10.87 8.06 37.30
C LEU A 303 -11.46 7.36 38.54
N VAL A 304 -11.02 6.12 38.82
CA VAL A 304 -11.48 5.39 40.01
C VAL A 304 -11.04 6.11 41.29
N MET A 305 -9.81 6.62 41.34
CA MET A 305 -9.31 7.37 42.50
C MET A 305 -10.06 8.69 42.66
N SER A 306 -10.36 9.41 41.57
CA SER A 306 -11.20 10.62 41.59
C SER A 306 -12.64 10.32 42.04
N MET A 307 -13.19 9.15 41.67
CA MET A 307 -14.51 8.71 42.12
C MET A 307 -14.51 8.36 43.61
N CYS A 308 -13.47 7.66 44.10
CA CYS A 308 -13.29 7.38 45.53
C CYS A 308 -13.04 8.66 46.35
N VAL A 309 -12.28 9.62 45.83
CA VAL A 309 -12.09 10.93 46.47
C VAL A 309 -13.38 11.73 46.47
N GLY A 310 -14.17 11.69 45.39
CA GLY A 310 -15.49 12.32 45.33
C GLY A 310 -16.49 11.72 46.31
N ILE A 311 -16.53 10.40 46.44
CA ILE A 311 -17.35 9.68 47.43
C ILE A 311 -16.86 9.98 48.86
N GLY A 312 -15.54 10.02 49.08
CA GLY A 312 -14.94 10.41 50.34
C GLY A 312 -15.30 11.83 50.74
N HIS A 313 -15.27 12.79 49.81
CA HIS A 313 -15.69 14.17 50.04
C HIS A 313 -17.18 14.27 50.35
N LEU A 314 -18.04 13.46 49.73
CA LEU A 314 -19.48 13.40 50.01
C LEU A 314 -19.79 12.87 51.40
N VAL A 315 -19.03 11.87 51.87
CA VAL A 315 -19.19 11.30 53.22
C VAL A 315 -18.58 12.21 54.29
N PHE A 316 -17.48 12.90 53.99
CA PHE A 316 -16.77 13.75 54.97
C PHE A 316 -17.32 15.18 55.06
N ASN A 317 -17.88 15.75 53.99
CA ASN A 317 -18.50 17.09 54.01
C ASN A 317 -19.98 17.10 54.42
N GLY A 318 -20.57 15.95 54.80
CA GLY A 318 -21.95 15.87 55.27
C GLY A 318 -22.25 16.59 56.58
N PHE A 319 -21.25 17.16 57.27
CA PHE A 319 -21.40 17.84 58.57
C PHE A 319 -20.56 19.12 58.72
N ALA A 320 -20.40 19.90 57.66
CA ALA A 320 -19.81 21.24 57.78
C ALA A 320 -20.73 22.28 57.17
N ASP A 321 -21.56 22.89 58.03
CA ASP A 321 -22.20 24.17 57.77
C ASP A 321 -21.14 25.18 57.31
N LYS A 322 -21.19 25.55 56.03
CA LYS A 322 -20.51 26.73 55.52
C LYS A 322 -21.58 27.70 55.02
N PRO A 323 -21.46 29.00 55.35
CA PRO A 323 -22.46 29.98 54.99
C PRO A 323 -22.55 30.07 53.47
N SER A 324 -23.77 29.92 52.97
CA SER A 324 -24.14 30.13 51.58
C SER A 324 -23.83 31.58 51.19
N VAL A 325 -22.87 31.75 50.28
CA VAL A 325 -22.81 32.97 49.47
C VAL A 325 -24.07 32.98 48.61
N PRO A 326 -24.85 34.07 48.56
CA PRO A 326 -26.03 34.12 47.71
C PRO A 326 -25.60 33.98 46.24
N TYR A 327 -25.90 32.83 45.65
CA TYR A 327 -25.90 32.68 44.20
C TYR A 327 -27.17 33.34 43.70
N ASP A 328 -27.04 34.56 43.19
CA ASP A 328 -28.12 35.28 42.52
C ASP A 328 -28.26 34.72 41.10
N PRO A 329 -29.33 33.97 40.77
CA PRO A 329 -29.49 33.36 39.47
C PRO A 329 -30.33 34.29 38.59
N THR A 330 -29.93 35.55 38.43
CA THR A 330 -30.50 36.37 37.36
C THR A 330 -29.78 36.02 36.05
N PRO A 331 -30.48 35.44 35.05
CA PRO A 331 -29.90 35.30 33.72
C PRO A 331 -29.74 36.70 33.15
N LEU A 332 -28.50 37.18 33.05
CA LEU A 332 -28.22 38.45 32.37
C LEU A 332 -28.76 38.36 30.94
N PRO A 333 -29.52 39.38 30.47
CA PRO A 333 -30.02 39.41 29.10
C PRO A 333 -28.87 39.31 28.11
N ALA A 334 -29.14 38.78 26.91
CA ALA A 334 -28.13 38.65 25.87
C ALA A 334 -27.52 40.03 25.54
N ASP A 335 -26.19 40.07 25.45
CA ASP A 335 -25.44 41.29 25.11
C ASP A 335 -25.88 41.80 23.72
N THR A 336 -26.15 43.10 23.61
CA THR A 336 -26.50 43.74 22.33
C THR A 336 -25.27 43.82 21.41
N PRO A 337 -25.44 43.99 20.09
CA PRO A 337 -24.30 44.09 19.16
C PRO A 337 -23.28 45.18 19.53
N ARG A 338 -23.74 46.31 20.09
CA ARG A 338 -22.85 47.37 20.59
C ARG A 338 -22.03 46.92 21.80
N GLN A 339 -22.66 46.23 22.75
CA GLN A 339 -21.98 45.70 23.93
C GLN A 339 -20.97 44.60 23.56
N CYS A 340 -21.23 43.80 22.54
CA CYS A 340 -20.27 42.84 22.01
C CYS A 340 -19.05 43.52 21.36
N ALA A 341 -19.24 44.64 20.66
CA ALA A 341 -18.14 45.40 20.09
C ALA A 341 -17.29 46.11 21.15
N ASP A 342 -17.91 46.62 22.22
CA ASP A 342 -17.18 47.20 23.36
C ASP A 342 -16.39 46.12 24.12
N LEU A 343 -16.97 44.93 24.30
CA LEU A 343 -16.30 43.78 24.91
C LEU A 343 -15.12 43.28 24.06
N TYR A 344 -15.23 43.36 22.73
CA TYR A 344 -14.12 43.06 21.82
C TYR A 344 -12.94 43.99 22.08
N LEU A 345 -13.18 45.31 22.15
CA LEU A 345 -12.11 46.28 22.43
C LEU A 345 -11.47 46.08 23.81
N GLU A 346 -12.27 45.73 24.82
CA GLU A 346 -11.77 45.46 26.17
C GLU A 346 -10.83 44.25 26.18
N LEU A 347 -11.12 43.20 25.40
CA LEU A 347 -10.34 41.96 25.34
C LEU A 347 -9.22 41.95 24.29
N ASP A 348 -9.23 42.88 23.32
CA ASP A 348 -8.19 43.04 22.31
C ASP A 348 -6.90 43.68 22.88
N ALA A 349 -6.99 44.31 24.06
CA ALA A 349 -5.81 44.82 24.76
C ALA A 349 -4.92 43.66 25.27
N PRO A 350 -3.58 43.74 25.10
CA PRO A 350 -2.66 42.63 25.42
C PRO A 350 -2.68 42.21 26.90
N ASP A 351 -3.12 43.10 27.80
CA ASP A 351 -3.21 42.87 29.24
C ASP A 351 -4.65 42.83 29.78
N ALA A 352 -5.65 42.62 28.92
CA ALA A 352 -7.08 42.74 29.27
C ALA A 352 -7.53 41.90 30.49
N LEU A 353 -6.88 40.75 30.71
CA LEU A 353 -7.18 39.83 31.80
C LEU A 353 -6.14 39.86 32.93
N ALA A 354 -5.10 40.69 32.81
CA ALA A 354 -4.06 40.80 33.81
C ALA A 354 -4.59 41.49 35.08
N GLY A 355 -4.41 40.84 36.24
CA GLY A 355 -4.85 41.38 37.54
C GLY A 355 -6.32 41.14 37.91
N ARG A 356 -7.12 40.52 37.02
CA ARG A 356 -8.52 40.17 37.34
C ARG A 356 -8.62 38.84 38.09
N ALA A 357 -9.62 38.74 38.98
CA ALA A 357 -9.92 37.49 39.68
C ALA A 357 -10.34 36.40 38.68
N SER A 358 -9.96 35.14 38.93
CA SER A 358 -10.18 34.02 38.00
C SER A 358 -11.65 33.85 37.60
N VAL A 359 -12.58 34.05 38.52
CA VAL A 359 -14.03 33.97 38.27
C VAL A 359 -14.52 35.07 37.33
N GLU A 360 -13.92 36.27 37.41
CA GLU A 360 -14.27 37.40 36.55
C GLU A 360 -13.72 37.21 35.15
N ALA A 361 -12.47 36.75 35.04
CA ALA A 361 -11.85 36.42 33.76
C ALA A 361 -12.66 35.34 33.01
N GLU A 362 -13.13 34.32 33.73
CA GLU A 362 -13.95 33.25 33.14
C GLU A 362 -15.31 33.75 32.66
N ARG A 363 -15.94 34.69 33.39
CA ARG A 363 -17.19 35.35 32.97
C ARG A 363 -16.99 36.16 31.69
N LEU A 364 -15.89 36.91 31.58
CA LEU A 364 -15.59 37.71 30.37
C LEU A 364 -15.37 36.82 29.15
N LYS A 365 -14.61 35.73 29.30
CA LYS A 365 -14.43 34.73 28.22
C LYS A 365 -15.75 34.10 27.79
N THR A 366 -16.59 33.70 28.76
CA THR A 366 -17.90 33.11 28.47
C THR A 366 -18.81 34.07 27.71
N ARG A 367 -18.75 35.38 28.01
CA ARG A 367 -19.48 36.42 27.27
C ARG A 367 -18.92 36.61 25.86
N ALA A 368 -17.59 36.65 25.70
CA ALA A 368 -16.94 36.73 24.40
C ALA A 368 -17.34 35.57 23.47
N ASP A 369 -17.32 34.33 23.98
CA ASP A 369 -17.77 33.15 23.23
C ASP A 369 -19.23 33.23 22.79
N ARG A 370 -20.07 33.87 23.60
CA ARG A 370 -21.49 34.09 23.25
C ARG A 370 -21.62 35.11 22.13
N CYS A 371 -20.90 36.23 22.20
CA CYS A 371 -20.87 37.25 21.14
C CYS A 371 -20.29 36.71 19.83
N ALA A 372 -19.24 35.89 19.89
CA ALA A 372 -18.67 35.20 18.73
C ALA A 372 -19.67 34.24 18.07
N ARG A 373 -20.35 33.39 18.86
CA ARG A 373 -21.40 32.50 18.34
C ARG A 373 -22.60 33.24 17.75
N ALA A 374 -22.92 34.42 18.27
CA ALA A 374 -23.98 35.28 17.73
C ALA A 374 -23.54 36.06 16.47
N GLY A 375 -22.27 35.98 16.06
CA GLY A 375 -21.74 36.69 14.88
C GLY A 375 -21.50 38.18 15.08
N HIS A 376 -21.46 38.66 16.33
CA HIS A 376 -21.26 40.08 16.68
C HIS A 376 -19.84 40.36 17.20
N TRP A 377 -18.90 39.45 16.98
CA TRP A 377 -17.51 39.59 17.41
C TRP A 377 -16.65 40.19 16.31
N HIS A 378 -16.61 41.51 16.25
CA HIS A 378 -15.80 42.25 15.29
C HIS A 378 -15.40 43.61 15.90
N PRO A 379 -14.30 44.23 15.41
CA PRO A 379 -13.97 45.59 15.80
C PRO A 379 -15.14 46.54 15.46
N PRO A 380 -15.48 47.51 16.33
CA PRO A 380 -16.54 48.47 16.01
C PRO A 380 -16.17 49.25 14.75
N ALA A 381 -17.14 49.40 13.83
CA ALA A 381 -16.93 50.18 12.62
C ALA A 381 -16.58 51.63 12.99
N PRO A 382 -15.54 52.24 12.40
CA PRO A 382 -15.22 53.65 12.65
C PRO A 382 -16.42 54.50 12.25
N GLY A 383 -16.96 55.24 13.22
CA GLY A 383 -18.19 56.01 13.08
C GLY A 383 -18.14 57.04 11.96
N ARG A 384 -19.31 57.25 11.35
CA ARG A 384 -19.62 58.35 10.42
C ARG A 384 -20.12 59.56 11.20
#